data_AF-A0A507DUV8-F1
#
_entry.id   AF-A0A507DUV8-F1
#
_cell.length_a   1.000
_cell.length_b   1.000
_cell.length_c   1.000
_cell.angle_alpha   90.00
_cell.angle_beta   90.00
_cell.angle_gamma   90.00
#
_symmetry.space_group_name_H-M   'P 1'
#
loop_
_entity.id
_entity.type
_entity.pdbx_description
1 polymer ?
#
loop_
_entity_poly.entity_id
_entity_poly.type
_entity_poly.pdbx_seq_one_letter_code
_entity_poly.pdbx_strand_id
1 'polypeptide(L)'
;MDSEEPVFDLIYASDVVYFPHLFEPLIQTLVILCTHPEPINNSTSKRRRKQPELLLTCRMRELLKEHPFYAKLGKYFHLVPLDDCEWDNGVFWEKYRGEYVMFRCVLREVALESEESDDFEIMLQGMMDVDLFS
;
A
#
# COMPACT_ATOMS: atom_id res chain seq x y z
N MET A 1 -4.73 -27.76 -18.58
CA MET A 1 -5.52 -26.53 -18.63
C MET A 1 -4.59 -25.47 -18.10
N ASP A 2 -4.09 -24.60 -18.95
CA ASP A 2 -3.39 -23.40 -18.50
C ASP A 2 -4.43 -22.54 -17.81
N SER A 3 -4.56 -22.67 -16.50
CA SER A 3 -5.34 -21.72 -15.71
C SER A 3 -4.52 -20.43 -15.74
N GLU A 4 -4.87 -19.51 -16.62
CA GLU A 4 -4.32 -18.15 -16.59
C GLU A 4 -4.53 -17.61 -15.19
N GLU A 5 -3.43 -17.38 -14.46
CA GLU A 5 -3.48 -16.77 -13.14
C GLU A 5 -4.19 -15.41 -13.25
N PRO A 6 -5.06 -15.06 -12.29
CA PRO A 6 -5.78 -13.81 -12.34
C PRO A 6 -4.79 -12.63 -12.29
N VAL A 7 -4.90 -11.76 -13.29
CA VAL A 7 -4.11 -10.53 -13.37
C VAL A 7 -4.96 -9.40 -12.79
N PHE A 8 -4.41 -8.70 -11.80
CA PHE A 8 -5.06 -7.54 -11.18
C PHE A 8 -4.44 -6.25 -11.71
N ASP A 9 -5.24 -5.25 -12.04
CA ASP A 9 -4.75 -3.90 -12.29
C ASP A 9 -4.68 -3.08 -10.99
N LEU A 10 -5.55 -3.40 -10.03
CA LEU A 10 -5.78 -2.65 -8.80
C LEU A 10 -6.22 -3.60 -7.69
N ILE A 11 -5.62 -3.44 -6.51
CA ILE A 11 -5.92 -4.18 -5.30
C ILE A 11 -6.34 -3.17 -4.23
N TYR A 12 -7.50 -3.42 -3.61
CA TYR A 12 -7.98 -2.63 -2.48
C TYR A 12 -7.93 -3.44 -1.19
N ALA A 13 -7.39 -2.82 -0.15
CA ALA A 13 -7.42 -3.33 1.20
C ALA A 13 -7.94 -2.21 2.11
N SER A 14 -9.07 -2.41 2.76
CA SER A 14 -9.67 -1.42 3.67
C SER A 14 -9.83 -2.06 5.03
N ASP A 15 -9.27 -1.43 6.06
CA ASP A 15 -9.48 -1.84 7.45
C ASP A 15 -9.08 -3.31 7.64
N VAL A 16 -7.85 -3.67 7.24
CA VAL A 16 -7.30 -5.03 7.37
C VAL A 16 -6.16 -5.13 8.40
N VAL A 17 -5.68 -3.99 8.90
CA VAL A 17 -4.56 -3.89 9.83
C VAL A 17 -5.09 -3.85 11.27
N TYR A 18 -5.33 -5.02 11.86
CA TYR A 18 -5.88 -5.10 13.22
C TYR A 18 -5.19 -6.10 14.14
N PHE A 19 -4.98 -7.33 13.66
CA PHE A 19 -4.47 -8.41 14.48
C PHE A 19 -2.98 -8.61 14.21
N PRO A 20 -2.08 -8.36 15.18
CA PRO A 20 -0.63 -8.43 14.94
C PRO A 20 -0.13 -9.78 14.42
N HIS A 21 -0.77 -10.88 14.82
CA HIS A 21 -0.43 -12.23 14.35
C HIS A 21 -0.80 -12.49 12.88
N LEU A 22 -1.59 -11.60 12.26
CA LEU A 22 -1.96 -11.68 10.83
C LEU A 22 -1.15 -10.74 9.94
N PHE A 23 -0.29 -9.88 10.51
CA PHE A 23 0.46 -8.89 9.73
C PHE A 23 1.36 -9.55 8.69
N GLU A 24 2.16 -10.54 9.10
CA GLU A 24 3.09 -11.22 8.19
C GLU A 24 2.38 -11.97 7.05
N PRO A 25 1.35 -12.82 7.31
CA PRO A 25 0.56 -13.42 6.23
C PRO A 25 -0.11 -12.42 5.30
N LEU A 26 -0.60 -11.29 5.84
CA LEU A 26 -1.24 -10.24 5.05
C LEU A 26 -0.23 -9.57 4.11
N ILE A 27 0.94 -9.18 4.62
CA ILE A 27 2.02 -8.58 3.82
C ILE A 27 2.42 -9.52 2.68
N GLN A 28 2.65 -10.80 2.98
CA GLN A 28 3.01 -11.81 1.98
C GLN A 28 1.92 -11.95 0.90
N THR A 29 0.65 -11.93 1.31
CA THR A 29 -0.48 -11.98 0.37
C THR A 29 -0.48 -10.76 -0.55
N LEU A 30 -0.29 -9.56 -0.01
CA LEU A 30 -0.23 -8.32 -0.79
C LEU A 30 0.93 -8.33 -1.79
N VAL A 31 2.12 -8.83 -1.38
CA VAL A 31 3.28 -8.99 -2.26
C VAL A 31 2.97 -9.95 -3.41
N ILE A 32 2.39 -11.12 -3.11
CA ILE A 32 2.02 -12.11 -4.13
C ILE A 32 1.02 -11.52 -5.13
N LEU A 33 -0.02 -10.86 -4.64
CA LEU A 33 -1.05 -10.25 -5.50
C LEU A 33 -0.49 -9.12 -6.37
N CYS A 34 0.48 -8.35 -5.87
CA CYS A 34 1.14 -7.27 -6.61
C CYS A 34 2.28 -7.75 -7.53
N THR A 35 2.75 -8.98 -7.35
CA THR A 35 3.81 -9.55 -8.19
C THR A 35 3.17 -10.27 -9.37
N HIS A 36 3.31 -9.71 -10.57
CA HIS A 36 2.91 -10.45 -11.76
C HIS A 36 3.87 -11.62 -12.01
N PRO A 37 3.37 -12.80 -12.42
CA PRO A 37 4.23 -13.76 -13.10
C PRO A 37 4.79 -13.08 -14.36
N GLU A 38 6.10 -13.17 -14.58
CA GLU A 38 6.71 -12.60 -15.79
C GLU A 38 5.97 -13.12 -17.03
N PRO A 39 5.74 -12.28 -18.05
CA PRO A 39 5.15 -12.77 -19.29
C PRO A 39 6.09 -13.80 -19.90
N ILE A 40 5.64 -15.06 -19.96
CA ILE A 40 6.28 -16.13 -20.72
C ILE A 40 6.53 -15.58 -22.12
N ASN A 41 7.81 -15.54 -22.52
CA ASN A 41 8.34 -14.91 -23.74
C ASN A 41 7.81 -15.58 -25.04
N ASN A 42 6.52 -15.52 -25.32
CA ASN A 42 5.93 -16.01 -26.56
C ASN A 42 5.03 -14.91 -27.13
N SER A 43 5.50 -14.26 -28.20
CA SER A 43 4.81 -13.30 -29.06
C SER A 43 5.32 -11.85 -28.97
N THR A 44 5.46 -11.27 -30.14
CA THR A 44 6.24 -10.10 -30.56
C THR A 44 5.69 -8.74 -30.10
N SER A 45 4.90 -8.71 -29.03
CA SER A 45 4.34 -7.48 -28.47
C SER A 45 4.64 -7.40 -26.96
N LYS A 46 5.88 -7.04 -26.61
CA LYS A 46 6.30 -6.77 -25.23
C LYS A 46 5.67 -5.47 -24.71
N ARG A 47 4.36 -5.47 -24.43
CA ARG A 47 3.81 -4.53 -23.45
C ARG A 47 4.21 -5.08 -22.08
N ARG A 48 5.20 -4.44 -21.43
CA ARG A 48 5.44 -4.67 -20.00
C ARG A 48 4.10 -4.44 -19.30
N ARG A 49 3.52 -5.47 -18.70
CA ARG A 49 2.30 -5.31 -17.90
C ARG A 49 2.67 -4.43 -16.71
N LYS A 50 1.92 -3.36 -16.51
CA LYS A 50 2.12 -2.45 -15.37
C LYS A 50 1.81 -3.25 -14.11
N GLN A 51 2.67 -3.18 -13.08
CA GLN A 51 2.39 -3.83 -11.80
C GLN A 51 1.05 -3.32 -11.22
N PRO A 52 0.29 -4.17 -10.50
CA PRO A 52 -0.96 -3.77 -9.89
C PRO A 52 -0.70 -2.64 -8.89
N GLU A 53 -1.61 -1.69 -8.84
CA GLU A 53 -1.60 -0.66 -7.81
C GLU A 53 -2.27 -1.20 -6.54
N LEU A 54 -1.66 -1.00 -5.37
CA LEU A 54 -2.28 -1.33 -4.08
C LEU A 54 -2.74 -0.05 -3.39
N LEU A 55 -4.03 0.02 -3.08
CA LEU A 55 -4.63 1.06 -2.26
C LEU A 55 -5.00 0.48 -0.90
N LEU A 56 -4.29 0.92 0.13
CA LEU A 56 -4.49 0.50 1.51
C LEU A 56 -5.16 1.63 2.28
N THR A 57 -6.38 1.42 2.74
CA THR A 57 -7.10 2.34 3.62
C THR A 57 -7.17 1.76 5.02
N CYS A 58 -6.92 2.58 6.04
CA CYS A 58 -7.03 2.15 7.43
C CYS A 58 -7.55 3.28 8.31
N ARG A 59 -8.39 2.93 9.26
CA ARG A 59 -8.61 3.77 10.43
C ARG A 59 -7.40 3.69 11.36
N MET A 60 -6.76 4.81 11.65
CA MET A 60 -5.70 4.85 12.67
C MET A 60 -6.36 4.80 14.05
N ARG A 61 -6.19 3.69 14.78
CA ARG A 61 -6.84 3.49 16.10
C ARG A 61 -5.82 3.47 17.22
N GLU A 62 -4.79 2.65 17.04
CA GLU A 62 -3.72 2.47 18.01
C GLU A 62 -2.37 2.40 17.29
N LEU A 63 -1.81 3.58 17.01
CA LEU A 63 -0.58 3.72 16.21
C LEU A 63 0.55 2.80 16.69
N LEU A 64 0.76 2.63 18.00
CA LEU A 64 1.82 1.75 18.53
C LEU A 64 1.63 0.26 18.16
N LYS A 65 0.39 -0.20 17.98
CA LYS A 65 0.08 -1.58 17.58
C LYS A 65 0.13 -1.76 16.07
N GLU A 66 -0.20 -0.71 15.32
CA GLU A 66 -0.31 -0.74 13.86
C GLU A 66 1.03 -0.42 13.19
N HIS A 67 1.89 0.38 13.82
CA HIS A 67 3.21 0.77 13.32
C HIS A 67 4.09 -0.41 12.86
N PRO A 68 4.22 -1.53 13.60
CA PRO A 68 5.01 -2.67 13.14
C PRO A 68 4.53 -3.26 11.82
N PHE A 69 3.25 -3.12 11.48
CA PHE A 69 2.74 -3.52 10.17
C PHE A 69 3.27 -2.60 9.08
N TYR A 70 3.16 -1.28 9.23
CA TYR A 70 3.55 -0.33 8.19
C TYR A 70 5.07 -0.32 7.96
N ALA A 71 5.86 -0.40 9.03
CA ALA A 71 7.31 -0.50 8.95
C ALA A 71 7.75 -1.74 8.13
N LYS A 72 7.15 -2.90 8.39
CA LYS A 72 7.41 -4.14 7.64
C LYS A 72 6.86 -4.12 6.22
N LEU A 73 5.69 -3.52 6.01
CA LEU A 73 5.11 -3.35 4.68
C LEU A 73 6.08 -2.53 3.80
N GLY A 74 6.70 -1.51 4.37
CA GLY A 74 7.64 -0.63 3.68
C GLY A 74 8.91 -1.32 3.17
N LYS A 75 9.25 -2.52 3.69
CA LYS A 75 10.30 -3.38 3.09
C LYS A 75 10.01 -3.71 1.63
N TYR A 76 8.74 -3.96 1.30
CA TYR A 76 8.31 -4.41 -0.02
C TYR A 76 7.67 -3.31 -0.85
N PHE A 77 7.04 -2.32 -0.21
CA PHE A 77 6.31 -1.26 -0.87
C PHE A 77 6.91 0.11 -0.53
N HIS A 78 6.85 1.05 -1.46
CA HIS A 78 6.89 2.47 -1.15
C HIS A 78 5.50 2.91 -0.69
N LEU A 79 5.41 3.49 0.51
CA LEU A 79 4.16 4.04 1.02
C LEU A 79 4.08 5.51 0.58
N VAL A 80 3.05 5.85 -0.17
CA VAL A 80 2.81 7.22 -0.63
C VAL A 80 1.45 7.68 -0.10
N PRO A 81 1.38 8.76 0.67
CA PRO A 81 0.09 9.32 1.06
C PRO A 81 -0.64 9.79 -0.18
N LEU A 82 -1.95 9.55 -0.24
CA LEU A 82 -2.78 10.14 -1.27
C LEU A 82 -3.28 11.51 -0.78
N ASP A 83 -2.90 12.56 -1.49
CA ASP A 83 -3.39 13.92 -1.23
C ASP A 83 -4.88 14.06 -1.56
N ASP A 84 -5.52 15.04 -0.92
CA ASP A 84 -6.98 15.27 -0.94
C ASP A 84 -7.60 15.36 -2.34
N CYS A 85 -6.80 15.76 -3.34
CA CYS A 85 -7.24 16.10 -4.68
C CYS A 85 -7.13 14.97 -5.72
N GLU A 86 -6.52 13.81 -5.42
CA GLU A 86 -6.29 12.77 -6.45
C GLU A 86 -7.50 11.86 -6.74
N TRP A 87 -8.48 11.74 -5.83
CA TRP A 87 -9.52 10.70 -5.96
C TRP A 87 -10.98 11.16 -5.90
N ASP A 88 -11.28 12.40 -5.49
CA ASP A 88 -12.67 12.88 -5.41
C ASP A 88 -12.85 14.41 -5.37
N ASN A 89 -12.03 15.19 -6.09
CA ASN A 89 -12.08 16.66 -6.05
C ASN A 89 -12.05 17.25 -4.61
N GLY A 90 -11.40 16.58 -3.64
CA GLY A 90 -11.39 16.98 -2.22
C GLY A 90 -12.61 16.52 -1.38
N VAL A 91 -13.67 15.98 -1.99
CA VAL A 91 -14.95 15.72 -1.30
C VAL A 91 -14.89 14.52 -0.36
N PHE A 92 -14.20 13.44 -0.75
CA PHE A 92 -14.04 12.26 0.08
C PHE A 92 -13.38 12.63 1.43
N TRP A 93 -12.33 13.44 1.39
CA TRP A 93 -11.55 13.80 2.57
C TRP A 93 -12.24 14.81 3.49
N GLU A 94 -12.93 15.82 2.94
CA GLU A 94 -13.76 16.73 3.73
C GLU A 94 -14.86 15.99 4.51
N LYS A 95 -15.38 14.88 3.96
CA LYS A 95 -16.48 14.10 4.55
C LYS A 95 -16.03 13.09 5.62
N TYR A 96 -14.79 12.59 5.55
CA TYR A 96 -14.27 11.56 6.46
C TYR A 96 -13.12 12.07 7.36
N ARG A 97 -12.95 13.39 7.45
CA ARG A 97 -11.89 14.05 8.23
C ARG A 97 -11.89 13.55 9.68
N GLY A 98 -10.80 12.88 10.07
CA GLY A 98 -10.47 12.60 11.48
C GLY A 98 -10.08 11.16 11.83
N GLU A 99 -10.29 10.15 10.97
CA GLU A 99 -10.08 8.76 11.40
C GLU A 99 -9.38 7.84 10.39
N TYR A 100 -9.54 8.06 9.08
CA TYR A 100 -9.06 7.15 8.04
C TYR A 100 -7.91 7.76 7.22
N VAL A 101 -6.86 6.96 6.98
CA VAL A 101 -5.73 7.28 6.11
C VAL A 101 -5.72 6.29 4.95
N MET A 102 -5.37 6.76 3.76
CA MET A 102 -5.20 5.93 2.58
C MET A 102 -3.79 6.08 2.02
N PHE A 103 -3.17 4.94 1.70
CA PHE A 103 -1.85 4.85 1.11
C PHE A 103 -1.98 4.28 -0.29
N ARG A 104 -1.26 4.89 -1.23
CA ARG A 104 -0.83 4.20 -2.44
C ARG A 104 0.46 3.44 -2.09
N CYS A 105 0.38 2.12 -2.16
CA CYS A 105 1.52 1.24 -1.93
C CYS A 105 2.07 0.81 -3.30
N VAL A 106 3.27 1.27 -3.63
CA VAL A 106 3.95 0.93 -4.89
C VAL A 106 4.95 -0.17 -4.63
N LEU A 107 4.80 -1.34 -5.25
CA LEU A 107 5.74 -2.45 -5.07
C LEU A 107 7.15 -2.01 -5.51
N ARG A 108 8.14 -2.28 -4.67
CA ARG A 108 9.55 -2.01 -4.98
C ARG A 108 10.06 -3.02 -6.02
N GLU A 109 10.92 -2.57 -6.92
CA GLU A 109 11.59 -3.49 -7.87
C GLU A 109 12.44 -4.52 -7.14
N VAL A 110 13.07 -4.09 -6.04
CA VAL A 110 13.84 -4.92 -5.12
C VAL A 110 13.43 -4.56 -3.70
N ALA A 111 13.07 -5.56 -2.89
CA ALA A 111 12.79 -5.37 -1.48
C ALA A 111 14.00 -4.79 -0.75
N LEU A 112 13.76 -4.02 0.32
CA LEU A 112 14.84 -3.49 1.14
C LEU A 112 15.64 -4.61 1.80
N GLU A 113 16.94 -4.37 1.99
CA GLU A 113 17.79 -5.25 2.79
C GLU A 113 17.42 -5.21 4.28
N SER A 114 16.88 -4.08 4.74
CA SER A 114 16.32 -3.95 6.09
C SER A 114 14.98 -4.67 6.21
N GLU A 115 14.69 -5.18 7.41
CA GLU A 115 13.38 -5.78 7.70
C GLU A 115 12.25 -4.74 7.79
N GLU A 116 12.60 -3.49 7.98
CA GLU A 116 11.69 -2.37 8.21
C GLU A 116 12.14 -1.14 7.40
N SER A 117 11.18 -0.28 7.07
CA SER A 117 11.35 0.99 6.39
C SER A 117 10.85 2.12 7.29
N ASP A 118 11.47 3.29 7.16
CA ASP A 118 11.09 4.55 7.80
C ASP A 118 10.09 5.39 6.97
N ASP A 119 9.60 4.87 5.83
CA ASP A 119 8.65 5.56 4.95
C ASP A 119 7.43 6.05 5.75
N PHE A 120 6.90 5.21 6.64
CA PHE A 120 5.71 5.51 7.41
C PHE A 120 5.94 6.60 8.47
N GLU A 121 7.09 6.58 9.13
CA GLU A 121 7.51 7.56 10.12
C GLU A 121 7.76 8.93 9.48
N ILE A 122 8.40 8.96 8.32
CA ILE A 122 8.61 10.18 7.53
C ILE A 122 7.25 10.77 7.14
N MET A 123 6.31 9.92 6.72
CA MET A 123 4.94 10.35 6.41
C MET A 123 4.21 10.93 7.61
N LEU A 124 4.27 10.28 8.78
CA LEU A 124 3.64 10.78 10.00
C LEU A 124 4.22 12.13 10.42
N GLN A 125 5.53 12.33 10.30
CA GLN A 125 6.17 13.62 10.56
C GLN A 125 5.65 14.71 9.61
N GLY A 126 5.54 14.40 8.31
CA GLY A 126 4.97 15.32 7.33
C GLY A 126 3.50 15.66 7.59
N MET A 127 2.69 14.70 8.05
CA MET A 127 1.29 14.95 8.43
C MET A 127 1.17 15.79 9.72
N MET A 128 2.08 15.60 10.68
CA MET A 128 2.11 16.40 11.92
C MET A 128 2.48 17.87 11.68
N ASP A 129 3.30 18.15 10.67
CA ASP A 129 3.65 19.52 10.25
C ASP A 129 2.50 20.24 9.52
N VAL A 130 1.55 19.49 8.95
CA VAL A 130 0.44 20.03 8.16
C VAL A 130 -0.83 20.29 8.99
N ASP A 131 -1.03 19.61 10.13
CA ASP A 131 -2.36 19.56 10.78
C ASP A 131 -2.36 19.58 12.34
N LEU A 132 -1.50 20.38 13.01
CA LEU A 132 -1.64 20.64 14.46
C LEU A 132 -1.65 22.13 14.87
N PHE A 133 -1.53 23.08 13.94
CA PHE A 133 -1.52 24.52 14.24
C PHE A 133 -2.42 25.40 13.34
N SER A 134 -3.41 24.84 12.66
CA SER A 134 -4.46 25.62 11.98
C SER A 134 -5.85 25.34 12.52
#